data_AF-A0A5N5J156-F1
#
_entry.id   AF-A0A5N5J156-F1
#
_cell.length_a   1.000
_cell.length_b   1.000
_cell.length_c   1.000
_cell.angle_alpha   90.00
_cell.angle_beta   90.00
_cell.angle_gamma   90.00
#
_symmetry.space_group_name_H-M   'P 1'
#
loop_
_entity.id
_entity.type
_entity.pdbx_description
1 polymer ?
#
loop_
_entity_poly.entity_id
_entity_poly.type
_entity_poly.pdbx_seq_one_letter_code
_entity_poly.pdbx_strand_id
1 'polypeptide(L)'
;MLSVRGAACGSDPAWQPTIAAYTAADTDNQLRNYYQGWQANPKRPFTNTLAKSFGSGPTGYMCGIGLQGSCGSQIGCDAYVDNNDPAWSYLSLLSIANLDTTFNDMYTGITNGQLQYISKMSNMSQEFFPKYNLMNPSEVMKWIQFTVAILPLFGIAVPALAPAVIAMESFAQGGLGVANTFMPVPADTTALTMTALQTFVGDVSKKAQDAIVTWANTTFWGYEDDMQHTILDYAAGGGWVDVTSIPSATVFDEFYFRHMVASTVNSQWNNSKIFTIFQQTGDPGSTGCANETMWYSPEHGGVHCTYLYTESGTLSGYLDKPYGLDVLMNETYGISGVDITKSSAKAYRLAGFNFTEDDAWSALSNAMSSPNSTSPFLEGPGWTGTFTLPVCDIGIQNWTTAFGDTSAGRFGMLPCCCGPNCTETAAFVEAANMKGFQTLLRGCKRQYGGFEAVDYGFGWRNTLSFKWAMWGVGKRIGFVVSSIATLGVAVPVWLFKVAE
;
A
#
# COMPACT_ATOMS: atom_id res chain seq x y z
N MET A 1 -10.18 24.62 10.93
CA MET A 1 -10.37 25.02 12.33
C MET A 1 -10.48 23.72 13.12
N LEU A 2 -9.46 23.38 13.91
CA LEU A 2 -9.35 22.10 14.63
C LEU A 2 -10.24 22.13 15.89
N SER A 3 -10.99 21.06 16.13
CA SER A 3 -11.82 20.81 17.31
C SER A 3 -11.53 19.36 17.72
N VAL A 4 -10.81 18.99 18.78
CA VAL A 4 -10.16 19.71 19.89
C VAL A 4 -8.80 19.05 20.18
N ARG A 5 -7.82 19.84 20.68
CA ARG A 5 -6.53 19.37 21.18
C ARG A 5 -6.36 19.96 22.58
N GLY A 6 -6.36 19.12 23.61
CA GLY A 6 -6.62 19.48 25.01
C GLY A 6 -5.83 20.68 25.54
N ALA A 7 -6.51 21.55 26.29
CA ALA A 7 -5.87 22.64 27.02
C ALA A 7 -5.48 22.15 28.42
N ALA A 8 -4.22 22.37 28.81
CA ALA A 8 -3.75 22.16 30.17
C ALA A 8 -4.46 23.09 31.16
N CYS A 9 -4.83 22.58 32.34
CA CYS A 9 -5.33 23.43 33.43
C CYS A 9 -4.20 23.99 34.28
N GLY A 10 -3.82 25.23 33.96
CA GLY A 10 -2.76 25.91 34.69
C GLY A 10 -1.49 25.07 34.77
N SER A 11 -0.82 25.11 35.92
CA SER A 11 0.45 24.41 36.16
C SER A 11 0.32 23.13 36.99
N ASP A 12 -0.89 22.69 37.35
CA ASP A 12 -1.08 21.48 38.15
C ASP A 12 -0.81 20.23 37.29
N PRO A 13 0.19 19.39 37.63
CA PRO A 13 0.51 18.18 36.89
C PRO A 13 -0.65 17.17 36.81
N ALA A 14 -1.56 17.14 37.78
CA ALA A 14 -2.66 16.18 37.83
C ALA A 14 -3.71 16.40 36.72
N TRP A 15 -3.77 17.61 36.18
CA TRP A 15 -4.73 18.01 35.14
C TRP A 15 -4.11 18.17 33.76
N GLN A 16 -2.83 17.81 33.61
CA GLN A 16 -2.15 17.89 32.32
C GLN A 16 -2.61 16.74 31.41
N PRO A 17 -2.90 16.99 30.12
CA PRO A 17 -3.31 15.96 29.17
C PRO A 17 -2.12 15.08 28.77
N THR A 18 -1.66 14.27 29.73
CA THR A 18 -0.49 13.39 29.58
C THR A 18 -0.84 12.00 30.08
N ILE A 19 -0.18 10.98 29.52
CA ILE A 19 -0.34 9.60 29.97
C ILE A 19 0.04 9.46 31.46
N ALA A 20 1.08 10.17 31.90
CA ALA A 20 1.51 10.17 33.30
C ALA A 20 0.41 10.64 34.26
N ALA A 21 -0.28 11.74 33.92
CA ALA A 21 -1.41 12.24 34.72
C ALA A 21 -2.59 11.25 34.70
N TYR A 22 -2.89 10.66 33.54
CA TYR A 22 -3.96 9.67 33.38
C TYR A 22 -3.73 8.45 34.28
N THR A 23 -2.51 7.90 34.27
CA THR A 23 -2.13 6.76 35.11
C THR A 23 -2.11 7.14 36.59
N ALA A 24 -1.57 8.31 36.95
CA ALA A 24 -1.51 8.78 38.34
C ALA A 24 -2.91 8.98 38.96
N ALA A 25 -3.90 9.34 38.14
CA ALA A 25 -5.29 9.49 38.54
C ALA A 25 -6.07 8.16 38.63
N ASP A 26 -5.41 7.01 38.40
CA ASP A 26 -6.03 5.68 38.39
C ASP A 26 -7.21 5.57 37.41
N THR A 27 -7.13 6.30 36.29
CA THR A 27 -8.28 6.55 35.41
C THR A 27 -8.88 5.27 34.83
N ASP A 28 -8.05 4.27 34.48
CA ASP A 28 -8.55 2.98 33.95
C ASP A 28 -9.45 2.24 34.93
N ASN A 29 -9.08 2.18 36.22
CA ASN A 29 -9.88 1.49 37.23
C ASN A 29 -11.16 2.28 37.54
N GLN A 30 -11.08 3.60 37.60
CA GLN A 30 -12.25 4.46 37.80
C GLN A 30 -13.25 4.33 36.64
N LEU A 31 -12.76 4.38 35.41
CA LEU A 31 -13.57 4.23 34.20
C LEU A 31 -14.20 2.84 34.10
N ARG A 32 -13.45 1.78 34.45
CA ARG A 32 -13.97 0.41 34.52
C ARG A 32 -15.10 0.27 35.55
N ASN A 33 -14.92 0.80 36.75
CA ASN A 33 -15.94 0.76 37.80
C ASN A 33 -17.22 1.50 37.37
N TYR A 34 -17.05 2.66 36.73
CA TYR A 34 -18.17 3.43 36.19
C TYR A 34 -18.90 2.66 35.07
N TYR A 35 -18.15 2.07 34.14
CA TYR A 35 -18.67 1.28 33.02
C TYR A 35 -19.47 0.06 33.49
N GLN A 36 -19.00 -0.68 34.50
CA GLN A 36 -19.75 -1.79 35.11
C GLN A 36 -21.09 -1.32 35.69
N GLY A 37 -21.12 -0.14 36.32
CA GLY A 37 -22.35 0.48 36.81
C GLY A 37 -23.33 0.83 35.68
N TRP A 38 -22.82 1.33 34.55
CA TRP A 38 -23.63 1.62 33.37
C TRP A 38 -24.17 0.36 32.69
N GLN A 39 -23.35 -0.69 32.55
CA GLN A 39 -23.73 -1.97 31.93
C GLN A 39 -24.92 -2.65 32.62
N ALA A 40 -25.12 -2.42 33.92
CA ALA A 40 -26.28 -2.95 34.64
C ALA A 40 -27.62 -2.36 34.16
N ASN A 41 -27.62 -1.20 33.46
CA ASN A 41 -28.83 -0.55 32.96
C ASN A 41 -28.57 0.43 31.79
N PRO A 42 -28.22 -0.06 30.58
CA PRO A 42 -27.84 0.77 29.45
C PRO A 42 -29.08 1.44 28.82
N LYS A 43 -29.46 2.62 29.33
CA LYS A 43 -30.61 3.40 28.81
C LYS A 43 -30.22 4.48 27.79
N ARG A 44 -28.93 4.83 27.74
CA ARG A 44 -28.36 5.92 26.92
C ARG A 44 -26.92 5.56 26.55
N PRO A 45 -26.34 6.17 25.50
CA PRO A 45 -24.93 5.98 25.16
C PRO A 45 -24.03 6.17 26.38
N PHE A 46 -23.04 5.30 26.52
CA PHE A 46 -22.08 5.34 27.63
C PHE A 46 -21.44 6.73 27.78
N THR A 47 -20.90 7.27 26.69
CA THR A 47 -20.23 8.58 26.66
C THR A 47 -21.12 9.74 27.12
N ASN A 48 -22.41 9.72 26.73
CA ASN A 48 -23.38 10.73 27.19
C ASN A 48 -23.65 10.63 28.69
N THR A 49 -23.65 9.41 29.23
CA THR A 49 -23.93 9.16 30.65
C THR A 49 -22.72 9.56 31.50
N LEU A 50 -21.51 9.18 31.05
CA LEU A 50 -20.24 9.55 31.68
C LEU A 50 -20.08 11.07 31.76
N ALA A 51 -20.27 11.78 30.65
CA ALA A 51 -20.11 13.23 30.59
C ALA A 51 -21.11 13.99 31.49
N LYS A 52 -22.30 13.44 31.72
CA LYS A 52 -23.32 14.03 32.61
C LYS A 52 -23.08 13.74 34.09
N SER A 53 -22.14 12.86 34.43
CA SER A 53 -21.92 12.43 35.80
C SER A 53 -21.00 13.35 36.59
N PHE A 54 -20.36 14.34 35.93
CA PHE A 54 -19.38 15.25 36.52
C PHE A 54 -19.75 16.72 36.23
N GLY A 55 -19.65 17.56 37.26
CA GLY A 55 -19.90 19.01 37.19
C GLY A 55 -21.22 19.45 36.51
N SER A 56 -21.22 20.67 35.97
CA SER A 56 -22.23 21.15 35.00
C SER A 56 -21.98 20.59 33.59
N GLY A 57 -21.65 19.29 33.51
CA GLY A 57 -21.01 18.65 32.36
C GLY A 57 -21.62 18.99 30.99
N PRO A 58 -20.82 18.83 29.91
CA PRO A 58 -21.16 19.32 28.58
C PRO A 58 -22.58 18.93 28.14
N THR A 59 -23.46 19.92 27.96
CA THR A 59 -24.84 19.70 27.54
C THR A 59 -24.86 19.29 26.07
N GLY A 60 -25.43 18.12 25.77
CA GLY A 60 -25.49 17.59 24.41
C GLY A 60 -24.24 16.83 23.98
N TYR A 61 -23.48 16.28 24.95
CA TYR A 61 -22.31 15.44 24.69
C TYR A 61 -22.71 14.14 23.99
N MET A 62 -22.39 14.03 22.70
CA MET A 62 -22.59 12.82 21.90
C MET A 62 -21.35 12.63 21.04
N CYS A 63 -20.73 11.47 21.14
CA CYS A 63 -19.58 11.06 20.33
C CYS A 63 -20.05 10.01 19.32
N GLY A 64 -19.41 9.98 18.15
CA GLY A 64 -19.74 9.12 17.02
C GLY A 64 -19.87 9.89 15.71
N ILE A 65 -19.62 9.20 14.60
CA ILE A 65 -19.63 9.82 13.28
C ILE A 65 -21.07 10.12 12.85
N GLY A 66 -21.29 11.34 12.35
CA GLY A 66 -22.60 11.79 11.87
C GLY A 66 -23.62 12.09 12.97
N LEU A 67 -23.23 11.92 14.25
CA LEU A 67 -24.01 12.37 15.39
C LEU A 67 -23.69 13.84 15.63
N GLN A 68 -24.68 14.72 15.50
CA GLN A 68 -24.52 16.13 15.88
C GLN A 68 -24.30 16.21 17.39
N GLY A 69 -23.05 16.26 17.82
CA GLY A 69 -22.67 16.06 19.21
C GLY A 69 -21.35 16.72 19.57
N SER A 70 -21.37 17.45 20.67
CA SER A 70 -20.34 18.34 21.20
C SER A 70 -19.09 17.63 21.79
N CYS A 71 -18.79 16.40 21.36
CA CYS A 71 -17.76 15.54 21.98
C CYS A 71 -16.40 16.25 22.07
N GLY A 72 -15.99 16.96 21.01
CA GLY A 72 -14.75 17.76 21.03
C GLY A 72 -14.91 19.14 21.67
N SER A 73 -15.92 19.92 21.30
CA SER A 73 -15.93 21.39 21.48
C SER A 73 -16.14 21.90 22.91
N GLN A 74 -16.31 21.03 23.90
CA GLN A 74 -16.70 21.43 25.26
C GLN A 74 -15.80 20.89 26.39
N ILE A 75 -14.68 20.22 26.09
CA ILE A 75 -13.81 19.64 27.13
C ILE A 75 -12.68 20.60 27.50
N GLY A 76 -13.01 21.61 28.30
CA GLY A 76 -12.04 22.37 29.08
C GLY A 76 -11.98 21.82 30.51
N CYS A 77 -10.79 21.70 31.09
CA CYS A 77 -10.63 21.21 32.46
C CYS A 77 -11.05 22.24 33.52
N ASP A 78 -11.14 23.54 33.18
CA ASP A 78 -11.47 24.61 34.15
C ASP A 78 -12.80 24.33 34.87
N ALA A 79 -13.82 23.88 34.13
CA ALA A 79 -15.12 23.54 34.70
C ALA A 79 -15.06 22.36 35.68
N TYR A 80 -14.13 21.41 35.49
CA TYR A 80 -13.94 20.27 36.39
C TYR A 80 -13.16 20.68 37.65
N VAL A 81 -12.14 21.53 37.47
CA VAL A 81 -11.38 22.13 38.57
C VAL A 81 -12.28 22.98 39.45
N ASP A 82 -13.09 23.86 38.86
CA ASP A 82 -14.00 24.77 39.58
C ASP A 82 -15.09 24.00 40.36
N ASN A 83 -15.53 22.85 39.84
CA ASN A 83 -16.50 21.98 40.50
C ASN A 83 -15.86 21.00 41.51
N ASN A 84 -14.53 21.02 41.68
CA ASN A 84 -13.78 20.09 42.52
C ASN A 84 -14.06 18.62 42.14
N ASP A 85 -14.21 18.35 40.84
CA ASP A 85 -14.33 17.01 40.28
C ASP A 85 -12.96 16.29 40.33
N PRO A 86 -12.93 14.94 40.32
CA PRO A 86 -11.67 14.21 40.30
C PRO A 86 -11.02 14.25 38.90
N ALA A 87 -9.70 14.41 38.83
CA ALA A 87 -8.95 14.57 37.59
C ALA A 87 -9.19 13.46 36.54
N TRP A 88 -9.43 12.21 36.99
CA TRP A 88 -9.71 11.08 36.11
C TRP A 88 -10.95 11.31 35.22
N SER A 89 -11.93 12.08 35.69
CA SER A 89 -13.17 12.37 34.95
C SER A 89 -12.88 13.24 33.71
N TYR A 90 -12.05 14.27 33.86
CA TYR A 90 -11.58 15.09 32.74
C TYR A 90 -10.70 14.28 31.79
N LEU A 91 -9.71 13.55 32.33
CA LEU A 91 -8.73 12.83 31.51
C LEU A 91 -9.37 11.70 30.69
N SER A 92 -10.36 11.00 31.25
CA SER A 92 -11.14 9.98 30.50
C SER A 92 -12.01 10.59 29.41
N LEU A 93 -12.70 11.70 29.68
CA LEU A 93 -13.52 12.37 28.68
C LEU A 93 -12.68 12.96 27.55
N LEU A 94 -11.51 13.52 27.88
CA LEU A 94 -10.55 14.00 26.88
C LEU A 94 -10.05 12.87 25.98
N SER A 95 -9.65 11.73 26.56
CA SER A 95 -9.28 10.52 25.80
C SER A 95 -10.38 10.11 24.83
N ILE A 96 -11.63 10.01 25.30
CA ILE A 96 -12.79 9.63 24.50
C ILE A 96 -13.05 10.64 23.36
N ALA A 97 -12.92 11.94 23.61
CA ALA A 97 -13.12 12.95 22.58
C ALA A 97 -12.02 12.96 21.52
N ASN A 98 -10.79 12.65 21.90
CA ASN A 98 -9.69 12.52 20.95
C ASN A 98 -9.81 11.23 20.13
N LEU A 99 -10.32 10.14 20.71
CA LEU A 99 -10.73 8.95 19.97
C LEU A 99 -11.85 9.27 18.97
N ASP A 100 -12.86 10.06 19.36
CA ASP A 100 -13.94 10.51 18.47
C ASP A 100 -13.40 11.36 17.32
N THR A 101 -12.49 12.28 17.64
CA THR A 101 -11.79 13.09 16.64
C THR A 101 -11.04 12.20 15.66
N THR A 102 -10.37 11.14 16.14
CA THR A 102 -9.63 10.20 15.27
C THR A 102 -10.58 9.44 14.33
N PHE A 103 -11.71 8.95 14.83
CA PHE A 103 -12.72 8.30 13.99
C PHE A 103 -13.24 9.24 12.89
N ASN A 104 -13.54 10.49 13.25
CA ASN A 104 -14.00 11.50 12.30
C ASN A 104 -12.91 11.92 11.31
N ASP A 105 -11.65 12.02 11.76
CA ASP A 105 -10.50 12.32 10.91
C ASP A 105 -10.21 11.18 9.93
N MET A 106 -10.32 9.92 10.37
CA MET A 106 -10.18 8.75 9.50
C MET A 106 -11.33 8.67 8.48
N TYR A 107 -12.58 8.89 8.90
CA TYR A 107 -13.73 8.95 8.01
C TYR A 107 -13.56 10.04 6.94
N THR A 108 -13.23 11.26 7.37
CA THR A 108 -13.00 12.41 6.48
C THR A 108 -11.80 12.16 5.56
N GLY A 109 -10.74 11.55 6.10
CA GLY A 109 -9.55 11.16 5.38
C GLY A 109 -9.86 10.23 4.21
N ILE A 110 -10.58 9.14 4.47
CA ILE A 110 -11.02 8.20 3.43
C ILE A 110 -11.88 8.91 2.38
N THR A 111 -12.85 9.74 2.81
CA THR A 111 -13.70 10.48 1.86
C THR A 111 -12.89 11.40 0.95
N ASN A 112 -11.99 12.20 1.51
CA ASN A 112 -11.18 13.14 0.74
C ASN A 112 -10.18 12.40 -0.16
N GLY A 113 -9.46 11.41 0.37
CA GLY A 113 -8.49 10.61 -0.38
C GLY A 113 -9.14 9.85 -1.54
N GLN A 114 -10.35 9.31 -1.32
CA GLN A 114 -11.15 8.68 -2.37
C GLN A 114 -11.54 9.68 -3.47
N LEU A 115 -12.06 10.85 -3.10
CA LEU A 115 -12.45 11.87 -4.08
C LEU A 115 -11.25 12.33 -4.91
N GLN A 116 -10.10 12.53 -4.26
CA GLN A 116 -8.85 12.85 -4.95
C GLN A 116 -8.45 11.73 -5.91
N TYR A 117 -8.45 10.47 -5.46
CA TYR A 117 -8.13 9.32 -6.29
C TYR A 117 -9.03 9.24 -7.53
N ILE A 118 -10.36 9.26 -7.34
CA ILE A 118 -11.34 9.21 -8.44
C ILE A 118 -11.11 10.34 -9.44
N SER A 119 -10.81 11.56 -8.96
CA SER A 119 -10.55 12.72 -9.82
C SER A 119 -9.30 12.56 -10.70
N LYS A 120 -8.34 11.72 -10.29
CA LYS A 120 -7.07 11.50 -10.98
C LYS A 120 -7.05 10.25 -11.87
N MET A 121 -7.99 9.32 -11.72
CA MET A 121 -8.00 8.06 -12.47
C MET A 121 -7.90 8.22 -13.99
N SER A 122 -8.54 9.24 -14.56
CA SER A 122 -8.42 9.54 -16.00
C SER A 122 -6.99 9.92 -16.38
N ASN A 123 -6.32 10.74 -15.59
CA ASN A 123 -4.93 11.16 -15.82
C ASN A 123 -3.98 9.98 -15.65
N MET A 124 -4.19 9.15 -14.61
CA MET A 124 -3.41 7.94 -14.38
C MET A 124 -3.39 7.02 -15.60
N SER A 125 -4.52 6.91 -16.32
CA SER A 125 -4.59 6.11 -17.54
C SER A 125 -3.64 6.58 -18.65
N GLN A 126 -3.36 7.87 -18.71
CA GLN A 126 -2.48 8.47 -19.72
C GLN A 126 -1.02 8.52 -19.25
N GLU A 127 -0.81 8.70 -17.95
CA GLU A 127 0.50 8.89 -17.34
C GLU A 127 1.24 7.56 -17.11
N PHE A 128 0.53 6.50 -16.72
CA PHE A 128 1.15 5.26 -16.23
C PHE A 128 0.84 4.02 -17.09
N PHE A 129 -0.24 4.04 -17.88
CA PHE A 129 -0.78 2.84 -18.53
C PHE A 129 -0.68 2.94 -20.07
N PRO A 130 0.43 2.50 -20.69
CA PRO A 130 0.55 2.53 -22.15
C PRO A 130 -0.52 1.68 -22.84
N LYS A 131 -0.99 0.63 -22.16
CA LYS A 131 -2.20 -0.12 -22.49
C LYS A 131 -2.95 -0.41 -21.19
N TYR A 132 -4.21 0.02 -21.12
CA TYR A 132 -5.07 -0.28 -19.99
C TYR A 132 -5.58 -1.73 -20.07
N ASN A 133 -5.29 -2.51 -19.03
CA ASN A 133 -5.89 -3.82 -18.84
C ASN A 133 -7.11 -3.68 -17.92
N LEU A 134 -8.23 -4.28 -18.33
CA LEU A 134 -9.45 -4.27 -17.53
C LEU A 134 -9.16 -4.87 -16.15
N MET A 135 -9.62 -4.21 -15.10
CA MET A 135 -9.32 -4.62 -13.73
C MET A 135 -10.35 -5.62 -13.22
N ASN A 136 -9.89 -6.62 -12.47
CA ASN A 136 -10.80 -7.54 -11.80
C ASN A 136 -11.42 -6.84 -10.57
N PRO A 137 -12.77 -6.76 -10.44
CA PRO A 137 -13.42 -6.18 -9.27
C PRO A 137 -12.92 -6.75 -7.94
N SER A 138 -12.63 -8.06 -7.90
CA SER A 138 -12.11 -8.71 -6.69
C SER A 138 -10.73 -8.19 -6.30
N GLU A 139 -9.87 -7.86 -7.26
CA GLU A 139 -8.55 -7.30 -7.00
C GLU A 139 -8.67 -5.87 -6.43
N VAL A 140 -9.55 -5.06 -7.02
CA VAL A 140 -9.81 -3.69 -6.58
C VAL A 140 -10.36 -3.64 -5.15
N MET A 141 -11.29 -4.55 -4.81
CA MET A 141 -11.80 -4.64 -3.44
C MET A 141 -10.69 -4.97 -2.43
N LYS A 142 -9.78 -5.89 -2.77
CA LYS A 142 -8.66 -6.25 -1.89
C LYS A 142 -7.78 -5.04 -1.59
N TRP A 143 -7.56 -4.15 -2.57
CA TRP A 143 -6.79 -2.93 -2.33
C TRP A 143 -7.46 -2.01 -1.31
N ILE A 144 -8.78 -1.80 -1.46
CA ILE A 144 -9.55 -0.95 -0.55
C ILE A 144 -9.57 -1.57 0.84
N GLN A 145 -9.81 -2.88 0.93
CA GLN A 145 -9.79 -3.62 2.19
C GLN A 145 -8.45 -3.48 2.90
N PHE A 146 -7.36 -3.73 2.19
CA PHE A 146 -6.02 -3.67 2.74
C PHE A 146 -5.65 -2.23 3.16
N THR A 147 -6.05 -1.23 2.39
CA THR A 147 -5.85 0.18 2.75
C THR A 147 -6.61 0.52 4.04
N VAL A 148 -7.87 0.10 4.15
CA VAL A 148 -8.69 0.32 5.36
C VAL A 148 -8.16 -0.44 6.57
N ALA A 149 -7.60 -1.64 6.36
CA ALA A 149 -6.95 -2.44 7.40
C ALA A 149 -5.69 -1.78 7.96
N ILE A 150 -4.94 -1.04 7.14
CA ILE A 150 -3.69 -0.39 7.55
C ILE A 150 -3.95 0.95 8.27
N LEU A 151 -5.00 1.70 7.92
CA LEU A 151 -5.28 3.02 8.50
C LEU A 151 -5.19 3.05 10.04
N PRO A 152 -5.75 2.08 10.79
CA PRO A 152 -5.74 2.08 12.26
C PRO A 152 -4.40 1.67 12.88
N LEU A 153 -3.41 1.27 12.07
CA LEU A 153 -2.10 0.81 12.54
C LEU A 153 -1.08 1.93 12.77
N PHE A 154 -1.49 3.20 12.64
CA PHE A 154 -0.59 4.35 12.77
C PHE A 154 0.12 4.42 14.13
N GLY A 155 -0.51 3.92 15.20
CA GLY A 155 0.03 3.98 16.56
C GLY A 155 0.96 2.84 16.94
N ILE A 156 1.03 1.79 16.11
CA ILE A 156 1.88 0.63 16.37
C ILE A 156 3.34 1.01 16.18
N ALA A 157 4.20 0.54 17.09
CA ALA A 157 5.64 0.81 17.06
C ALA A 157 6.04 2.30 17.07
N VAL A 158 5.15 3.18 17.55
CA VAL A 158 5.47 4.58 17.85
C VAL A 158 5.95 4.68 19.30
N PRO A 159 7.25 4.99 19.56
CA PRO A 159 7.79 4.98 20.92
C PRO A 159 7.05 5.90 21.90
N ALA A 160 6.52 7.03 21.41
CA ALA A 160 5.74 7.97 22.21
C ALA A 160 4.42 7.38 22.74
N LEU A 161 3.88 6.37 22.06
CA LEU A 161 2.61 5.71 22.40
C LEU A 161 2.81 4.37 23.13
N ALA A 162 4.06 3.97 23.42
CA ALA A 162 4.36 2.72 24.11
C ALA A 162 3.59 2.53 25.45
N PRO A 163 3.35 3.58 26.27
CA PRO A 163 2.54 3.44 27.48
C PRO A 163 1.05 3.14 27.22
N ALA A 164 0.54 3.47 26.02
CA ALA A 164 -0.84 3.25 25.57
C ALA A 164 -0.94 2.10 24.55
N VAL A 165 0.01 1.17 24.54
CA VAL A 165 0.10 0.11 23.53
C VAL A 165 -1.16 -0.76 23.45
N ILE A 166 -1.80 -1.05 24.58
CA ILE A 166 -3.05 -1.84 24.62
C ILE A 166 -4.15 -1.15 23.82
N ALA A 167 -4.34 0.15 24.02
CA ALA A 167 -5.33 0.92 23.26
C ALA A 167 -5.02 0.95 21.76
N MET A 168 -3.73 1.07 21.39
CA MET A 168 -3.32 1.06 19.98
C MET A 168 -3.50 -0.32 19.33
N GLU A 169 -3.21 -1.40 20.06
CA GLU A 169 -3.43 -2.78 19.61
C GLU A 169 -4.93 -3.10 19.46
N SER A 170 -5.76 -2.69 20.42
CA SER A 170 -7.21 -2.84 20.31
C SER A 170 -7.78 -2.03 19.15
N PHE A 171 -7.32 -0.79 18.95
CA PHE A 171 -7.75 0.05 17.82
C PHE A 171 -7.34 -0.55 16.47
N ALA A 172 -6.11 -1.05 16.38
CA ALA A 172 -5.62 -1.81 15.24
C ALA A 172 -6.51 -3.02 14.93
N GLN A 173 -6.78 -3.87 15.93
CA GLN A 173 -7.60 -5.05 15.78
C GLN A 173 -9.05 -4.74 15.37
N GLY A 174 -9.68 -3.74 16.01
CA GLY A 174 -11.02 -3.27 15.61
C GLY A 174 -11.06 -2.81 14.15
N GLY A 175 -10.00 -2.12 13.71
CA GLY A 175 -9.76 -1.76 12.31
C GLY A 175 -9.73 -2.93 11.34
N LEU A 176 -9.04 -4.01 11.71
CA LEU A 176 -9.01 -5.26 10.93
C LEU A 176 -10.38 -5.95 10.92
N GLY A 177 -11.09 -5.94 12.06
CA GLY A 177 -12.47 -6.40 12.15
C GLY A 177 -13.35 -5.70 11.12
N VAL A 178 -13.32 -4.36 11.10
CA VAL A 178 -14.02 -3.56 10.10
C VAL A 178 -13.65 -3.95 8.68
N ALA A 179 -12.35 -4.03 8.38
CA ALA A 179 -11.88 -4.40 7.05
C ALA A 179 -12.40 -5.77 6.59
N ASN A 180 -12.57 -6.72 7.52
CA ASN A 180 -13.09 -8.05 7.21
C ASN A 180 -14.62 -8.10 7.09
N THR A 181 -15.36 -7.17 7.72
CA THR A 181 -16.83 -7.24 7.79
C THR A 181 -17.54 -6.42 6.72
N PHE A 182 -16.93 -5.36 6.17
CA PHE A 182 -17.63 -4.49 5.20
C PHE A 182 -17.75 -5.05 3.77
N MET A 183 -17.21 -6.23 3.50
CA MET A 183 -17.14 -6.80 2.15
C MET A 183 -17.72 -8.21 2.01
N PRO A 184 -18.80 -8.38 1.22
CA PRO A 184 -19.04 -9.62 0.48
C PRO A 184 -18.26 -9.62 -0.85
N VAL A 185 -17.87 -10.81 -1.32
CA VAL A 185 -17.33 -11.06 -2.67
C VAL A 185 -18.20 -10.33 -3.72
N PRO A 186 -17.63 -9.66 -4.74
CA PRO A 186 -18.45 -8.95 -5.72
C PRO A 186 -19.34 -9.97 -6.43
N ALA A 187 -20.66 -9.73 -6.42
CA ALA A 187 -21.60 -10.61 -7.12
C ALA A 187 -21.38 -10.57 -8.65
N ASP A 188 -20.87 -9.45 -9.16
CA ASP A 188 -20.44 -9.28 -10.54
C ASP A 188 -18.91 -9.30 -10.65
N THR A 189 -18.39 -10.25 -11.42
CA THR A 189 -16.96 -10.43 -11.68
C THR A 189 -16.52 -9.83 -13.01
N THR A 190 -17.41 -9.10 -13.68
CA THR A 190 -17.13 -8.45 -14.96
C THR A 190 -15.96 -7.48 -14.81
N ALA A 191 -14.96 -7.65 -15.69
CA ALA A 191 -13.76 -6.83 -15.66
C ALA A 191 -14.10 -5.35 -15.94
N LEU A 192 -13.47 -4.45 -15.18
CA LEU A 192 -13.83 -3.04 -15.10
C LEU A 192 -13.06 -2.20 -16.12
N THR A 193 -13.80 -1.44 -16.93
CA THR A 193 -13.26 -0.30 -17.67
C THR A 193 -12.85 0.82 -16.69
N MET A 194 -12.06 1.79 -17.14
CA MET A 194 -11.67 2.92 -16.28
C MET A 194 -12.87 3.68 -15.70
N THR A 195 -13.93 3.88 -16.50
CA THR A 195 -15.18 4.51 -16.02
C THR A 195 -15.94 3.64 -15.03
N ALA A 196 -16.04 2.33 -15.28
CA ALA A 196 -16.69 1.41 -14.34
C ALA A 196 -15.92 1.30 -13.02
N LEU A 197 -14.59 1.38 -13.08
CA LEU A 197 -13.71 1.39 -11.93
C LEU A 197 -13.94 2.61 -11.03
N GLN A 198 -14.16 3.81 -11.61
CA GLN A 198 -14.46 5.02 -10.84
C GLN A 198 -15.72 4.84 -9.98
N THR A 199 -16.80 4.36 -10.58
CA THR A 199 -18.05 4.06 -9.87
C THR A 199 -17.84 2.97 -8.82
N PHE A 200 -17.15 1.89 -9.19
CA PHE A 200 -16.91 0.76 -8.29
C PHE A 200 -16.11 1.16 -7.06
N VAL A 201 -15.01 1.89 -7.22
CA VAL A 201 -14.22 2.42 -6.09
C VAL A 201 -15.05 3.40 -5.27
N GLY A 202 -15.88 4.20 -5.94
CA GLY A 202 -16.95 5.01 -5.38
C GLY A 202 -17.78 4.27 -4.31
N ASP A 203 -18.43 3.21 -4.76
CA ASP A 203 -19.38 2.43 -3.98
C ASP A 203 -18.70 1.61 -2.88
N VAL A 204 -17.55 0.99 -3.16
CA VAL A 204 -16.85 0.15 -2.18
C VAL A 204 -16.25 1.00 -1.06
N SER A 205 -15.66 2.15 -1.39
CA SER A 205 -15.14 3.07 -0.36
C SER A 205 -16.27 3.63 0.51
N LYS A 206 -17.47 3.83 -0.05
CA LYS A 206 -18.65 4.23 0.72
C LYS A 206 -19.07 3.15 1.73
N LYS A 207 -19.01 1.87 1.35
CA LYS A 207 -19.23 0.76 2.30
C LYS A 207 -18.19 0.72 3.42
N ALA A 208 -16.92 0.95 3.08
CA ALA A 208 -15.86 1.06 4.09
C ALA A 208 -16.14 2.21 5.09
N GLN A 209 -16.57 3.37 4.59
CA GLN A 209 -16.97 4.50 5.43
C GLN A 209 -18.15 4.14 6.35
N ASP A 210 -19.19 3.48 5.82
CA ASP A 210 -20.37 3.10 6.61
C ASP A 210 -20.03 2.06 7.70
N ALA A 211 -19.04 1.20 7.45
CA ALA A 211 -18.53 0.27 8.45
C ALA A 211 -17.73 0.97 9.55
N ILE A 212 -16.93 1.98 9.21
CA ILE A 212 -16.25 2.84 10.20
C ILE A 212 -17.27 3.62 11.04
N VAL A 213 -18.34 4.15 10.43
CA VAL A 213 -19.45 4.79 11.15
C VAL A 213 -20.06 3.83 12.16
N THR A 214 -20.28 2.58 11.75
CA THR A 214 -20.84 1.53 12.61
C THR A 214 -19.88 1.23 13.77
N TRP A 215 -18.60 1.02 13.49
CA TRP A 215 -17.57 0.77 14.50
C TRP A 215 -17.45 1.90 15.52
N ALA A 216 -17.36 3.15 15.06
CA ALA A 216 -17.29 4.32 15.91
C ALA A 216 -18.54 4.42 16.81
N ASN A 217 -19.73 4.29 16.22
CA ASN A 217 -20.97 4.40 16.97
C ASN A 217 -21.12 3.27 18.00
N THR A 218 -20.84 2.01 17.63
CA THR A 218 -20.83 0.87 18.58
C THR A 218 -19.89 1.15 19.77
N THR A 219 -18.68 1.65 19.48
CA THR A 219 -17.69 2.04 20.49
C THR A 219 -18.23 3.09 21.45
N PHE A 220 -18.77 4.21 20.95
CA PHE A 220 -19.25 5.30 21.80
C PHE A 220 -20.59 5.04 22.50
N TRP A 221 -21.37 4.08 21.99
CA TRP A 221 -22.49 3.52 22.73
C TRP A 221 -22.03 2.73 23.95
N GLY A 222 -20.79 2.22 23.94
CA GLY A 222 -20.20 1.42 25.01
C GLY A 222 -20.40 -0.08 24.82
N TYR A 223 -20.77 -0.53 23.62
CA TYR A 223 -20.91 -1.95 23.30
C TYR A 223 -19.59 -2.55 22.83
N GLU A 224 -19.53 -3.88 22.81
CA GLU A 224 -18.46 -4.63 22.18
C GLU A 224 -18.53 -4.46 20.66
N ASP A 225 -17.38 -4.22 20.04
CA ASP A 225 -17.21 -4.26 18.58
C ASP A 225 -17.15 -5.72 18.06
N ASP A 226 -16.95 -5.87 16.75
CA ASP A 226 -16.84 -7.19 16.11
C ASP A 226 -15.66 -8.04 16.63
N MET A 227 -14.69 -7.40 17.30
CA MET A 227 -13.49 -8.01 17.88
C MET A 227 -13.58 -8.15 19.41
N GLN A 228 -14.77 -7.91 20.01
CA GLN A 228 -15.04 -7.95 21.45
C GLN A 228 -14.31 -6.87 22.26
N HIS A 229 -13.88 -5.78 21.62
CA HIS A 229 -13.32 -4.61 22.30
C HIS A 229 -14.43 -3.62 22.66
N THR A 230 -14.29 -3.00 23.82
CA THR A 230 -15.17 -1.94 24.30
C THR A 230 -14.43 -0.60 24.34
N ILE A 231 -15.14 0.47 24.69
CA ILE A 231 -14.53 1.78 24.92
C ILE A 231 -13.44 1.77 26.01
N LEU A 232 -13.47 0.81 26.94
CA LEU A 232 -12.42 0.67 27.95
C LEU A 232 -11.09 0.25 27.32
N ASP A 233 -11.13 -0.65 26.35
CA ASP A 233 -9.94 -1.17 25.69
C ASP A 233 -9.26 -0.07 24.85
N TYR A 234 -10.04 0.74 24.14
CA TYR A 234 -9.52 1.86 23.36
C TYR A 234 -9.01 3.04 24.20
N ALA A 235 -9.48 3.20 25.45
CA ALA A 235 -9.01 4.24 26.36
C ALA A 235 -7.84 3.78 27.27
N ALA A 236 -7.57 2.47 27.30
CA ALA A 236 -6.63 1.85 28.23
C ALA A 236 -5.23 2.50 28.21
N GLY A 237 -4.63 2.65 29.39
CA GLY A 237 -3.29 3.22 29.53
C GLY A 237 -3.19 4.69 29.12
N GLY A 238 -4.31 5.41 29.02
CA GLY A 238 -4.34 6.80 28.59
C GLY A 238 -4.22 6.97 27.08
N GLY A 239 -4.65 5.95 26.32
CA GLY A 239 -4.83 6.06 24.87
C GLY A 239 -5.56 7.35 24.53
N TRP A 240 -5.09 8.06 23.50
CA TRP A 240 -5.70 9.30 23.00
C TRP A 240 -5.68 10.51 23.95
N VAL A 241 -5.14 10.41 25.17
CA VAL A 241 -5.01 11.59 26.06
C VAL A 241 -4.00 12.59 25.50
N ASP A 242 -2.87 12.09 24.99
CA ASP A 242 -1.85 12.87 24.30
C ASP A 242 -2.05 12.76 22.78
N VAL A 243 -2.39 13.88 22.15
CA VAL A 243 -2.73 13.95 20.72
C VAL A 243 -1.57 14.25 19.80
N THR A 244 -0.36 14.44 20.34
CA THR A 244 0.81 14.83 19.54
C THR A 244 1.22 13.78 18.50
N SER A 245 0.84 12.52 18.74
CA SER A 245 1.19 11.37 17.89
C SER A 245 0.02 10.81 17.08
N ILE A 246 -1.14 11.49 17.08
CA ILE A 246 -2.34 11.06 16.33
C ILE A 246 -2.37 11.74 14.96
N PRO A 247 -2.55 10.99 13.86
CA PRO A 247 -2.70 11.55 12.52
C PRO A 247 -3.96 12.43 12.41
N SER A 248 -3.83 13.56 11.71
CA SER A 248 -4.99 14.37 11.32
C SER A 248 -5.71 13.80 10.10
N ALA A 249 -6.91 14.31 9.80
CA ALA A 249 -7.62 14.00 8.55
C ALA A 249 -6.76 14.16 7.28
N THR A 250 -5.87 15.16 7.22
CA THR A 250 -4.95 15.40 6.09
C THR A 250 -3.80 14.38 5.99
N VAL A 251 -3.54 13.61 7.05
CA VAL A 251 -2.56 12.52 6.97
C VAL A 251 -3.27 11.26 6.51
N PHE A 252 -4.50 11.03 6.97
CA PHE A 252 -5.33 9.91 6.53
C PHE A 252 -5.76 10.04 5.06
N ASP A 253 -6.08 11.24 4.55
CA ASP A 253 -6.42 11.43 3.14
C ASP A 253 -5.24 11.18 2.20
N GLU A 254 -4.06 11.72 2.50
CA GLU A 254 -2.82 11.50 1.76
C GLU A 254 -2.45 10.02 1.75
N PHE A 255 -2.53 9.36 2.92
CA PHE A 255 -2.28 7.92 3.02
C PHE A 255 -3.22 7.12 2.11
N TYR A 256 -4.54 7.33 2.24
CA TYR A 256 -5.55 6.60 1.47
C TYR A 256 -5.36 6.83 -0.02
N PHE A 257 -5.16 8.08 -0.44
CA PHE A 257 -4.92 8.44 -1.83
C PHE A 257 -3.68 7.73 -2.39
N ARG A 258 -2.54 7.79 -1.70
CA ARG A 258 -1.29 7.19 -2.16
C ARG A 258 -1.38 5.66 -2.25
N HIS A 259 -2.00 5.00 -1.27
CA HIS A 259 -2.19 3.54 -1.32
C HIS A 259 -3.09 3.09 -2.47
N MET A 260 -4.17 3.83 -2.73
CA MET A 260 -5.07 3.52 -3.86
C MET A 260 -4.38 3.73 -5.19
N VAL A 261 -3.60 4.80 -5.36
CA VAL A 261 -2.77 5.03 -6.56
C VAL A 261 -1.75 3.91 -6.72
N ALA A 262 -0.99 3.61 -5.66
CA ALA A 262 0.05 2.56 -5.67
C ALA A 262 -0.50 1.20 -6.08
N SER A 263 -1.60 0.76 -5.47
CA SER A 263 -2.23 -0.54 -5.77
C SER A 263 -2.73 -0.60 -7.22
N THR A 264 -3.31 0.50 -7.71
CA THR A 264 -3.79 0.60 -9.09
C THR A 264 -2.65 0.54 -10.10
N VAL A 265 -1.55 1.26 -9.82
CA VAL A 265 -0.35 1.25 -10.65
C VAL A 265 0.29 -0.15 -10.66
N ASN A 266 0.43 -0.77 -9.49
CA ASN A 266 0.94 -2.13 -9.35
C ASN A 266 0.16 -3.13 -10.21
N SER A 267 -1.17 -3.09 -10.16
CA SER A 267 -2.04 -3.97 -10.96
C SER A 267 -1.78 -3.85 -12.47
N GLN A 268 -1.60 -2.63 -12.96
CA GLN A 268 -1.31 -2.42 -14.38
C GLN A 268 0.14 -2.77 -14.75
N TRP A 269 1.09 -2.44 -13.89
CA TRP A 269 2.52 -2.72 -14.11
C TRP A 269 2.86 -4.21 -14.04
N ASN A 270 2.14 -4.99 -13.22
CA ASN A 270 2.25 -6.46 -13.16
C ASN A 270 1.85 -7.16 -14.47
N ASN A 271 1.24 -6.45 -15.41
CA ASN A 271 0.92 -6.94 -16.75
C ASN A 271 1.89 -6.41 -17.84
N SER A 272 2.99 -5.79 -17.42
CA SER A 272 4.02 -5.21 -18.28
C SER A 272 5.38 -5.88 -18.03
N LYS A 273 6.39 -5.52 -18.84
CA LYS A 273 7.79 -5.99 -18.67
C LYS A 273 8.53 -5.16 -17.62
N ILE A 274 7.87 -4.91 -16.49
CA ILE A 274 8.42 -4.19 -15.34
C ILE A 274 8.78 -5.22 -14.28
N PHE A 275 10.01 -5.14 -13.77
CA PHE A 275 10.53 -6.09 -12.80
C PHE A 275 11.63 -5.46 -11.96
N THR A 276 11.97 -6.14 -10.87
CA THR A 276 13.07 -5.75 -9.97
C THR A 276 14.22 -6.73 -10.11
N ILE A 277 15.46 -6.23 -10.13
CA ILE A 277 16.67 -7.04 -10.05
C ILE A 277 17.23 -6.91 -8.64
N PHE A 278 17.58 -8.01 -8.00
CA PHE A 278 18.37 -8.04 -6.77
C PHE A 278 19.80 -8.48 -7.08
N GLN A 279 20.77 -7.65 -6.72
CA GLN A 279 22.20 -7.95 -6.81
C GLN A 279 22.82 -7.95 -5.42
N GLN A 280 23.47 -9.06 -5.07
CA GLN A 280 24.27 -9.16 -3.86
C GLN A 280 25.55 -8.31 -3.99
N THR A 281 25.72 -7.35 -3.08
CA THR A 281 26.89 -6.47 -3.06
C THR A 281 27.12 -5.87 -1.66
N GLY A 282 28.39 -5.66 -1.31
CA GLY A 282 28.77 -4.87 -0.14
C GLY A 282 28.92 -3.36 -0.41
N ASP A 283 28.90 -2.95 -1.69
CA ASP A 283 29.01 -1.57 -2.13
C ASP A 283 27.79 -1.21 -3.02
N PRO A 284 26.79 -0.51 -2.48
CA PRO A 284 25.60 -0.14 -3.25
C PRO A 284 25.92 0.76 -4.44
N GLY A 285 26.93 1.63 -4.31
CA GLY A 285 27.30 2.62 -5.33
C GLY A 285 27.96 2.01 -6.57
N SER A 286 28.46 0.78 -6.48
CA SER A 286 29.15 0.11 -7.59
C SER A 286 28.22 -0.64 -8.55
N THR A 287 26.92 -0.71 -8.27
CA THR A 287 25.95 -1.52 -9.03
C THR A 287 25.55 -0.89 -10.37
N GLY A 288 25.80 0.40 -10.57
CA GLY A 288 25.31 1.14 -11.73
C GLY A 288 23.78 1.30 -11.76
N CYS A 289 23.08 0.90 -10.70
CA CYS A 289 21.65 1.08 -10.54
C CYS A 289 21.24 2.57 -10.60
N ALA A 290 20.06 2.85 -11.17
CA ALA A 290 19.50 4.19 -11.13
C ALA A 290 19.02 4.52 -9.70
N ASN A 291 19.43 5.67 -9.17
CA ASN A 291 19.16 6.06 -7.77
C ASN A 291 17.67 6.14 -7.45
N GLU A 292 16.84 6.46 -8.44
CA GLU A 292 15.39 6.68 -8.31
C GLU A 292 14.64 5.43 -7.82
N THR A 293 15.10 4.23 -8.17
CA THR A 293 14.51 2.95 -7.76
C THR A 293 15.48 2.08 -6.95
N MET A 294 16.62 2.63 -6.55
CA MET A 294 17.62 1.88 -5.82
C MET A 294 17.25 1.73 -4.34
N TRP A 295 17.08 0.49 -3.89
CA TRP A 295 16.90 0.19 -2.47
C TRP A 295 17.96 -0.80 -1.99
N TYR A 296 18.77 -0.41 -1.00
CA TYR A 296 19.69 -1.31 -0.33
C TYR A 296 18.99 -2.03 0.82
N SER A 297 19.06 -3.35 0.85
CA SER A 297 18.60 -4.17 1.97
C SER A 297 19.80 -4.62 2.80
N PRO A 298 20.02 -4.05 4.01
CA PRO A 298 21.09 -4.50 4.90
C PRO A 298 20.91 -5.95 5.34
N GLU A 299 19.67 -6.39 5.50
CA GLU A 299 19.32 -7.76 5.88
C GLU A 299 19.76 -8.78 4.82
N HIS A 300 19.73 -8.40 3.55
CA HIS A 300 20.04 -9.30 2.44
C HIS A 300 21.44 -9.06 1.85
N GLY A 301 22.12 -7.99 2.26
CA GLY A 301 23.47 -7.67 1.79
C GLY A 301 23.51 -7.39 0.29
N GLY A 302 22.59 -6.56 -0.21
CA GLY A 302 22.50 -6.26 -1.63
C GLY A 302 21.54 -5.14 -1.98
N VAL A 303 21.51 -4.82 -3.28
CA VAL A 303 20.72 -3.74 -3.85
C VAL A 303 19.60 -4.31 -4.71
N HIS A 304 18.42 -3.72 -4.59
CA HIS A 304 17.28 -3.92 -5.47
C HIS A 304 17.10 -2.72 -6.40
N CYS A 305 16.77 -2.99 -7.65
CA CYS A 305 16.58 -1.98 -8.70
C CYS A 305 15.38 -2.34 -9.57
N THR A 306 14.40 -1.44 -9.69
CA THR A 306 13.22 -1.66 -10.54
C THR A 306 13.40 -1.04 -11.92
N TYR A 307 13.10 -1.82 -12.95
CA TYR A 307 13.27 -1.49 -14.36
C TYR A 307 12.03 -1.83 -15.17
N LEU A 308 11.87 -1.13 -16.30
CA LEU A 308 11.09 -1.55 -17.46
C LEU A 308 12.06 -2.04 -18.54
N TYR A 309 11.76 -3.15 -19.20
CA TYR A 309 12.44 -3.48 -20.45
C TYR A 309 11.74 -2.82 -21.65
N THR A 310 12.42 -1.85 -22.27
CA THR A 310 11.92 -1.11 -23.44
C THR A 310 12.42 -1.75 -24.74
N GLU A 311 11.49 -2.10 -25.64
CA GLU A 311 11.83 -2.56 -26.99
C GLU A 311 12.06 -1.38 -27.93
N SER A 312 13.26 -1.31 -28.53
CA SER A 312 13.68 -0.20 -29.40
C SER A 312 13.68 -0.55 -30.89
N GLY A 313 13.31 -1.78 -31.23
CA GLY A 313 13.33 -2.28 -32.61
C GLY A 313 13.24 -3.81 -32.68
N THR A 314 13.52 -4.37 -33.85
CA THR A 314 13.48 -5.83 -34.05
C THR A 314 14.58 -6.51 -33.25
N LEU A 315 14.19 -7.16 -32.15
CA LEU A 315 15.12 -7.88 -31.27
C LEU A 315 16.22 -6.96 -30.73
N SER A 316 15.80 -5.77 -30.30
CA SER A 316 16.62 -4.78 -29.61
C SER A 316 15.84 -4.12 -28.48
N GLY A 317 16.56 -3.65 -27.48
CA GLY A 317 15.98 -2.97 -26.33
C GLY A 317 17.01 -2.59 -25.29
N TYR A 318 16.54 -2.10 -24.16
CA TYR A 318 17.35 -1.69 -23.01
C TYR A 318 16.50 -1.62 -21.74
N LEU A 319 17.15 -1.56 -20.59
CA LEU A 319 16.50 -1.30 -19.32
C LEU A 319 16.29 0.21 -19.17
N ASP A 320 15.06 0.59 -18.84
CA ASP A 320 14.62 1.97 -18.69
C ASP A 320 13.78 2.12 -17.42
N LYS A 321 13.37 3.34 -17.11
CA LYS A 321 12.47 3.60 -16.00
C LYS A 321 11.06 3.04 -16.27
N PRO A 322 10.34 2.55 -15.24
CA PRO A 322 8.92 2.26 -15.32
C PRO A 322 8.08 3.40 -15.91
N TYR A 323 6.95 3.04 -16.54
CA TYR A 323 6.07 4.01 -17.21
C TYR A 323 5.58 5.10 -16.26
N GLY A 324 5.95 6.35 -16.54
CA GLY A 324 5.52 7.49 -15.73
C GLY A 324 6.13 7.55 -14.33
N LEU A 325 7.23 6.84 -14.06
CA LEU A 325 7.91 6.87 -12.75
C LEU A 325 8.17 8.31 -12.25
N ASP A 326 8.66 9.19 -13.12
CA ASP A 326 8.90 10.60 -12.74
C ASP A 326 7.61 11.24 -12.22
N VAL A 327 6.50 11.06 -12.94
CA VAL A 327 5.20 11.63 -12.57
C VAL A 327 4.72 11.07 -11.23
N LEU A 328 4.92 9.77 -11.00
CA LEU A 328 4.53 9.08 -9.77
C LEU A 328 5.30 9.59 -8.54
N MET A 329 6.56 9.99 -8.72
CA MET A 329 7.42 10.56 -7.66
C MET A 329 7.18 12.05 -7.39
N ASN A 330 6.51 12.76 -8.29
CA ASN A 330 6.20 14.18 -8.11
C ASN A 330 5.23 14.42 -6.95
N GLU A 331 5.16 15.65 -6.46
CA GLU A 331 4.27 16.05 -5.34
C GLU A 331 2.79 15.69 -5.55
N THR A 332 2.33 15.58 -6.81
CA THR A 332 0.95 15.18 -7.13
C THR A 332 0.59 13.80 -6.58
N TYR A 333 1.52 12.85 -6.63
CA TYR A 333 1.29 11.46 -6.22
C TYR A 333 2.16 11.06 -5.03
N GLY A 334 3.39 11.56 -4.95
CA GLY A 334 4.25 11.43 -3.77
C GLY A 334 4.62 9.98 -3.42
N ILE A 335 4.73 9.11 -4.43
CA ILE A 335 5.12 7.70 -4.26
C ILE A 335 6.56 7.55 -4.77
N SER A 336 7.50 7.24 -3.88
CA SER A 336 8.90 7.12 -4.26
C SER A 336 9.18 5.83 -5.03
N GLY A 337 10.15 5.85 -5.95
CA GLY A 337 10.59 4.63 -6.64
C GLY A 337 11.23 3.62 -5.67
N VAL A 338 11.86 4.09 -4.60
CA VAL A 338 12.41 3.25 -3.52
C VAL A 338 11.31 2.45 -2.82
N ASP A 339 10.15 3.04 -2.55
CA ASP A 339 9.01 2.35 -1.93
C ASP A 339 8.47 1.23 -2.83
N ILE A 340 8.38 1.47 -4.13
CA ILE A 340 7.97 0.46 -5.13
C ILE A 340 8.89 -0.75 -5.08
N THR A 341 10.21 -0.49 -5.12
CA THR A 341 11.24 -1.52 -5.11
C THR A 341 11.25 -2.28 -3.79
N LYS A 342 11.21 -1.56 -2.66
CA LYS A 342 11.18 -2.13 -1.31
C LYS A 342 9.95 -3.01 -1.10
N SER A 343 8.77 -2.53 -1.47
CA SER A 343 7.51 -3.26 -1.33
C SER A 343 7.51 -4.56 -2.13
N SER A 344 7.94 -4.49 -3.39
CA SER A 344 8.06 -5.67 -4.28
C SER A 344 9.09 -6.68 -3.76
N ALA A 345 10.24 -6.19 -3.29
CA ALA A 345 11.28 -7.04 -2.72
C ALA A 345 10.78 -7.78 -1.47
N LYS A 346 10.13 -7.07 -0.53
CA LYS A 346 9.54 -7.68 0.66
C LYS A 346 8.47 -8.72 0.30
N ALA A 347 7.61 -8.44 -0.69
CA ALA A 347 6.58 -9.38 -1.13
C ALA A 347 7.18 -10.68 -1.69
N TYR A 348 8.19 -10.55 -2.55
CA TYR A 348 8.91 -11.69 -3.11
C TYR A 348 9.62 -12.53 -2.05
N ARG A 349 10.13 -11.91 -0.98
CA ARG A 349 10.76 -12.65 0.13
C ARG A 349 9.78 -13.48 0.93
N LEU A 350 8.52 -13.04 1.03
CA LEU A 350 7.50 -13.79 1.76
C LEU A 350 6.93 -14.94 0.93
N ALA A 351 6.67 -14.74 -0.36
CA ALA A 351 5.87 -15.67 -1.15
C ALA A 351 6.40 -15.93 -2.58
N GLY A 352 7.62 -15.49 -2.89
CA GLY A 352 8.18 -15.60 -4.24
C GLY A 352 7.34 -14.83 -5.27
N PHE A 353 7.01 -15.48 -6.38
CA PHE A 353 6.20 -14.88 -7.45
C PHE A 353 4.68 -14.98 -7.22
N ASN A 354 4.24 -15.55 -6.10
CA ASN A 354 2.82 -15.81 -5.83
C ASN A 354 2.40 -15.20 -4.49
N PHE A 355 2.60 -13.89 -4.33
CA PHE A 355 2.14 -13.16 -3.15
C PHE A 355 0.61 -13.05 -3.16
N THR A 356 -0.03 -13.62 -2.15
CA THR A 356 -1.49 -13.71 -2.03
C THR A 356 -2.04 -12.76 -0.98
N GLU A 357 -3.37 -12.71 -0.90
CA GLU A 357 -4.07 -11.98 0.14
C GLU A 357 -3.76 -12.54 1.54
N ASP A 358 -3.67 -13.87 1.69
CA ASP A 358 -3.33 -14.51 2.96
C ASP A 358 -1.91 -14.13 3.43
N ASP A 359 -0.97 -13.96 2.49
CA ASP A 359 0.39 -13.48 2.79
C ASP A 359 0.35 -12.02 3.26
N ALA A 360 -0.48 -11.18 2.63
CA ALA A 360 -0.67 -9.79 3.02
C ALA A 360 -1.25 -9.66 4.44
N TRP A 361 -2.29 -10.44 4.76
CA TRP A 361 -2.87 -10.49 6.10
C TRP A 361 -1.91 -11.06 7.13
N SER A 362 -1.14 -12.10 6.77
CA SER A 362 -0.12 -12.68 7.65
C SER A 362 0.98 -11.67 7.95
N ALA A 363 1.46 -10.92 6.95
CA ALA A 363 2.43 -9.84 7.14
C ALA A 363 1.87 -8.74 8.05
N LEU A 364 0.59 -8.39 7.89
CA LEU A 364 -0.09 -7.41 8.73
C LEU A 364 -0.19 -7.87 10.19
N SER A 365 -0.59 -9.13 10.41
CA SER A 365 -0.68 -9.76 11.73
C SER A 365 0.69 -9.84 12.42
N ASN A 366 1.74 -10.19 11.67
CA ASN A 366 3.12 -10.21 12.17
C ASN A 366 3.60 -8.80 12.57
N ALA A 367 3.19 -7.77 11.85
CA ALA A 367 3.55 -6.38 12.16
C ALA A 367 2.90 -5.86 13.45
N MET A 368 1.74 -6.40 13.83
CA MET A 368 1.10 -6.05 15.10
C MET A 368 1.69 -6.81 16.29
N SER A 369 2.15 -8.05 16.06
CA SER A 369 2.66 -8.92 17.13
C SER A 369 4.15 -8.75 17.44
N SER A 370 4.87 -7.98 16.62
CA SER A 370 6.30 -7.73 16.80
C SER A 370 6.56 -6.33 17.36
N PRO A 371 7.23 -6.20 18.53
CA PRO A 371 7.52 -4.89 19.13
C PRO A 371 8.57 -4.07 18.35
N ASN A 372 9.22 -4.66 17.34
CA ASN A 372 10.27 -4.03 16.53
C ASN A 372 9.87 -3.83 15.05
N SER A 373 8.66 -4.21 14.63
CA SER A 373 8.22 -3.99 13.25
C SER A 373 7.90 -2.52 13.00
N THR A 374 8.27 -2.03 11.82
CA THR A 374 7.77 -0.74 11.32
C THR A 374 6.26 -0.82 11.12
N SER A 375 5.55 0.23 11.53
CA SER A 375 4.11 0.35 11.29
C SER A 375 3.83 0.32 9.78
N PRO A 376 2.90 -0.53 9.31
CA PRO A 376 2.43 -0.54 7.92
C PRO A 376 1.94 0.83 7.46
N PHE A 377 1.31 1.59 8.36
CA PHE A 377 0.85 2.95 8.08
C PHE A 377 2.00 3.91 7.79
N LEU A 378 3.09 3.82 8.57
CA LEU A 378 4.28 4.66 8.39
C LEU A 378 5.08 4.27 7.14
N GLU A 379 5.05 2.99 6.75
CA GLU A 379 5.68 2.54 5.50
C GLU A 379 4.91 2.98 4.25
N GLY A 380 3.60 3.21 4.36
CA GLY A 380 2.77 3.67 3.25
C GLY A 380 2.91 2.75 2.02
N PRO A 381 3.06 3.31 0.80
CA PRO A 381 3.28 2.54 -0.42
C PRO A 381 4.48 1.58 -0.40
N GLY A 382 5.44 1.80 0.51
CA GLY A 382 6.60 0.92 0.72
C GLY A 382 6.29 -0.33 1.53
N TRP A 383 5.09 -0.43 2.10
CA TRP A 383 4.63 -1.58 2.87
C TRP A 383 4.56 -2.84 2.00
N THR A 384 4.93 -3.97 2.59
CA THR A 384 5.00 -5.28 1.93
C THR A 384 3.71 -5.63 1.19
N GLY A 385 3.81 -5.93 -0.11
CA GLY A 385 2.69 -6.37 -0.92
C GLY A 385 1.84 -5.26 -1.53
N THR A 386 2.12 -3.98 -1.25
CA THR A 386 1.50 -2.87 -1.98
C THR A 386 1.93 -2.88 -3.46
N PHE A 387 3.23 -3.10 -3.70
CA PHE A 387 3.76 -3.53 -4.98
C PHE A 387 4.21 -4.98 -4.91
N THR A 388 4.01 -5.71 -6.01
CA THR A 388 4.32 -7.13 -6.13
C THR A 388 5.05 -7.44 -7.44
N LEU A 389 5.84 -6.47 -7.92
CA LEU A 389 6.60 -6.61 -9.16
C LEU A 389 7.58 -7.79 -9.04
N PRO A 390 7.73 -8.61 -10.09
CA PRO A 390 8.56 -9.81 -10.04
C PRO A 390 10.02 -9.45 -9.80
N VAL A 391 10.68 -10.21 -8.93
CA VAL A 391 12.09 -10.00 -8.56
C VAL A 391 12.96 -11.11 -9.16
N CYS A 392 14.03 -10.73 -9.84
CA CYS A 392 15.10 -11.65 -10.24
C CYS A 392 16.31 -11.48 -9.31
N ASP A 393 16.57 -12.47 -8.47
CA ASP A 393 17.83 -12.59 -7.73
C ASP A 393 18.94 -13.04 -8.67
N ILE A 394 19.88 -12.15 -8.97
CA ILE A 394 21.00 -12.45 -9.88
C ILE A 394 22.29 -12.81 -9.11
N GLY A 395 22.23 -12.90 -7.78
CA GLY A 395 23.38 -13.09 -6.91
C GLY A 395 24.45 -12.03 -7.15
N ILE A 396 25.68 -12.46 -7.41
CA ILE A 396 26.85 -11.58 -7.63
C ILE A 396 27.01 -11.12 -9.10
N GLN A 397 26.09 -11.47 -9.99
CA GLN A 397 26.17 -11.06 -11.40
C GLN A 397 25.94 -9.55 -11.54
N ASN A 398 26.43 -8.97 -12.63
CA ASN A 398 26.31 -7.54 -12.91
C ASN A 398 25.36 -7.28 -14.08
N TRP A 399 24.04 -7.35 -13.82
CA TRP A 399 22.98 -7.05 -14.79
C TRP A 399 22.12 -5.84 -14.41
N THR A 400 22.54 -5.08 -13.41
CA THR A 400 22.02 -3.76 -13.09
C THR A 400 22.73 -2.70 -13.96
N THR A 401 22.01 -1.64 -14.33
CA THR A 401 22.56 -0.52 -15.09
C THR A 401 21.71 0.74 -14.93
N ALA A 402 22.19 1.88 -15.42
CA ALA A 402 21.44 3.12 -15.44
C ALA A 402 20.31 3.04 -16.49
N PHE A 403 19.24 3.80 -16.29
CA PHE A 403 18.15 3.86 -17.25
C PHE A 403 18.66 4.34 -18.62
N GLY A 404 18.23 3.65 -19.68
CA GLY A 404 18.60 3.97 -21.06
C GLY A 404 19.98 3.46 -21.49
N ASP A 405 20.71 2.73 -20.64
CA ASP A 405 22.03 2.23 -21.03
C ASP A 405 21.94 1.14 -22.12
N THR A 406 22.69 1.36 -23.20
CA THR A 406 22.79 0.49 -24.37
C THR A 406 24.20 -0.09 -24.55
N SER A 407 25.10 0.10 -23.58
CA SER A 407 26.50 -0.32 -23.61
C SER A 407 26.68 -1.84 -23.79
N ALA A 408 25.75 -2.65 -23.27
CA ALA A 408 25.69 -4.10 -23.44
C ALA A 408 25.33 -4.56 -24.88
N GLY A 409 25.21 -3.60 -25.80
CA GLY A 409 24.89 -3.81 -27.21
C GLY A 409 23.39 -3.78 -27.45
N ARG A 410 22.98 -4.28 -28.64
CA ARG A 410 21.60 -4.13 -29.14
C ARG A 410 20.49 -4.62 -28.22
N PHE A 411 20.78 -5.49 -27.25
CA PHE A 411 19.78 -6.09 -26.35
C PHE A 411 19.69 -5.37 -24.99
N GLY A 412 20.59 -4.41 -24.71
CA GLY A 412 20.77 -3.87 -23.37
C GLY A 412 21.14 -4.96 -22.35
N MET A 413 21.09 -4.65 -21.06
CA MET A 413 21.26 -5.65 -20.00
C MET A 413 19.97 -6.46 -19.83
N LEU A 414 20.11 -7.77 -19.60
CA LEU A 414 18.99 -8.67 -19.35
C LEU A 414 19.28 -9.59 -18.15
N PRO A 415 18.30 -9.80 -17.25
CA PRO A 415 18.42 -10.79 -16.18
C PRO A 415 18.31 -12.21 -16.76
N CYS A 416 19.45 -12.88 -16.92
CA CYS A 416 19.55 -14.16 -17.66
C CYS A 416 19.61 -15.41 -16.78
N CYS A 417 19.70 -15.22 -15.47
CA CYS A 417 19.75 -16.28 -14.48
C CYS A 417 19.14 -15.72 -13.19
N CYS A 418 17.98 -16.23 -12.79
CA CYS A 418 17.29 -15.80 -11.58
C CYS A 418 17.26 -16.92 -10.55
N GLY A 419 17.53 -16.56 -9.30
CA GLY A 419 17.59 -17.45 -8.16
C GLY A 419 18.85 -18.33 -8.15
N PRO A 420 19.03 -19.12 -7.07
CA PRO A 420 20.15 -20.05 -6.95
C PRO A 420 20.23 -20.99 -8.15
N ASN A 421 21.38 -21.07 -8.81
CA ASN A 421 21.60 -21.91 -10.01
C ASN A 421 20.59 -21.68 -11.15
N CYS A 422 20.02 -20.47 -11.25
CA CYS A 422 19.04 -20.08 -12.28
C CYS A 422 17.70 -20.83 -12.23
N THR A 423 17.38 -21.54 -11.14
CA THR A 423 16.18 -22.41 -11.07
C THR A 423 14.86 -21.64 -11.12
N GLU A 424 14.89 -20.35 -10.81
CA GLU A 424 13.69 -19.50 -10.78
C GLU A 424 13.46 -18.76 -12.11
N THR A 425 14.38 -18.89 -13.07
CA THR A 425 14.35 -18.10 -14.32
C THR A 425 13.05 -18.27 -15.09
N ALA A 426 12.53 -19.50 -15.24
CA ALA A 426 11.26 -19.73 -15.94
C ALA A 426 10.06 -19.05 -15.24
N ALA A 427 9.99 -19.15 -13.91
CA ALA A 427 8.92 -18.54 -13.12
C ALA A 427 9.00 -17.01 -13.16
N PHE A 428 10.21 -16.45 -13.05
CA PHE A 428 10.45 -15.02 -13.21
C PHE A 428 10.03 -14.53 -14.61
N VAL A 429 10.41 -15.25 -15.66
CA VAL A 429 10.07 -14.88 -17.04
C VAL A 429 8.55 -14.87 -17.27
N GLU A 430 7.84 -15.81 -16.66
CA GLU A 430 6.38 -15.83 -16.68
C GLU A 430 5.79 -14.64 -15.92
N ALA A 431 6.21 -14.43 -14.68
CA ALA A 431 5.72 -13.35 -13.82
C ALA A 431 6.03 -11.95 -14.39
N ALA A 432 7.19 -11.77 -15.04
CA ALA A 432 7.61 -10.51 -15.67
C ALA A 432 7.06 -10.29 -17.09
N ASN A 433 6.08 -11.09 -17.51
CA ASN A 433 5.46 -11.00 -18.84
C ASN A 433 6.46 -11.08 -20.02
N MET A 434 7.54 -11.84 -19.83
CA MET A 434 8.58 -12.04 -20.85
C MET A 434 8.45 -13.37 -21.58
N LYS A 435 7.40 -14.17 -21.29
CA LYS A 435 7.15 -15.44 -21.97
C LYS A 435 6.97 -15.24 -23.49
N GLY A 436 7.73 -15.99 -24.28
CA GLY A 436 7.71 -15.88 -25.74
C GLY A 436 8.54 -14.71 -26.30
N PHE A 437 9.14 -13.88 -25.44
CA PHE A 437 9.93 -12.73 -25.82
C PHE A 437 11.30 -13.14 -26.38
N GLN A 438 11.40 -13.23 -27.70
CA GLN A 438 12.60 -13.77 -28.36
C GLN A 438 13.86 -12.92 -28.16
N THR A 439 13.70 -11.63 -27.82
CA THR A 439 14.83 -10.74 -27.49
C THR A 439 15.56 -11.23 -26.23
N LEU A 440 14.82 -11.70 -25.21
CA LEU A 440 15.37 -12.24 -23.98
C LEU A 440 16.32 -13.42 -24.27
N LEU A 441 15.84 -14.45 -24.97
CA LEU A 441 16.66 -15.63 -25.28
C LEU A 441 17.94 -15.27 -26.05
N ARG A 442 17.89 -14.28 -26.95
CA ARG A 442 19.08 -13.85 -27.73
C ARG A 442 20.05 -13.03 -26.92
N GLY A 443 19.53 -12.10 -26.13
CA GLY A 443 20.34 -11.32 -25.21
C GLY A 443 21.06 -12.24 -24.24
N CYS A 444 20.33 -13.19 -23.63
CA CYS A 444 20.89 -14.10 -22.66
C CYS A 444 21.87 -15.12 -23.24
N LYS A 445 21.62 -15.65 -24.44
CA LYS A 445 22.62 -16.47 -25.14
C LYS A 445 23.92 -15.72 -25.42
N ARG A 446 23.87 -14.39 -25.53
CA ARG A 446 25.05 -13.54 -25.73
C ARG A 446 25.72 -13.10 -24.42
N GLN A 447 24.93 -12.87 -23.37
CA GLN A 447 25.38 -12.26 -22.11
C GLN A 447 25.74 -13.30 -21.04
N TYR A 448 25.19 -14.52 -21.10
CA TYR A 448 25.37 -15.53 -20.07
C TYR A 448 25.96 -16.83 -20.63
N GLY A 449 27.16 -17.19 -20.16
CA GLY A 449 27.87 -18.39 -20.61
C GLY A 449 27.16 -19.70 -20.27
N GLY A 450 26.34 -19.72 -19.21
CA GLY A 450 25.56 -20.88 -18.77
C GLY A 450 24.18 -21.02 -19.44
N PHE A 451 23.90 -20.23 -20.49
CA PHE A 451 22.57 -20.14 -21.11
C PHE A 451 21.90 -21.49 -21.42
N GLU A 452 22.64 -22.44 -21.99
CA GLU A 452 22.07 -23.72 -22.44
C GLU A 452 21.56 -24.61 -21.30
N ALA A 453 21.96 -24.33 -20.05
CA ALA A 453 21.51 -25.04 -18.86
C ALA A 453 20.30 -24.38 -18.16
N VAL A 454 19.86 -23.20 -18.63
CA VAL A 454 18.79 -22.43 -17.99
C VAL A 454 17.47 -22.71 -18.68
N ASP A 455 16.45 -23.05 -17.90
CA ASP A 455 15.07 -23.10 -18.38
C ASP A 455 14.44 -21.71 -18.32
N TYR A 456 14.01 -21.21 -19.48
CA TYR A 456 13.30 -19.94 -19.62
C TYR A 456 11.78 -20.13 -19.71
N GLY A 457 11.28 -21.37 -19.68
CA GLY A 457 9.85 -21.67 -19.80
C GLY A 457 9.27 -21.49 -21.22
N PHE A 458 10.10 -21.18 -22.22
CA PHE A 458 9.71 -21.11 -23.63
C PHE A 458 10.88 -21.31 -24.60
N GLY A 459 10.57 -21.75 -25.82
CA GLY A 459 11.56 -22.05 -26.87
C GLY A 459 11.69 -20.98 -27.96
N TRP A 460 12.68 -21.20 -28.83
CA TRP A 460 12.91 -20.39 -30.03
C TRP A 460 11.73 -20.44 -31.00
N ARG A 461 11.25 -19.28 -31.43
CA ARG A 461 10.31 -19.19 -32.57
C ARG A 461 11.09 -19.28 -33.88
N ASN A 462 10.69 -20.21 -34.74
CA ASN A 462 11.41 -20.53 -35.97
C ASN A 462 10.61 -20.20 -37.26
N THR A 463 9.73 -19.20 -37.22
CA THR A 463 8.90 -18.81 -38.36
C THR A 463 9.70 -18.07 -39.45
N LEU A 464 9.26 -18.18 -40.70
CA LEU A 464 9.95 -17.54 -41.85
C LEU A 464 9.96 -16.01 -41.74
N SER A 465 8.86 -15.42 -41.30
CA SER A 465 8.72 -13.98 -41.03
C SER A 465 9.73 -13.50 -39.98
N PHE A 466 9.94 -14.29 -38.93
CA PHE A 466 10.93 -14.01 -37.90
C PHE A 466 12.37 -14.14 -38.44
N LYS A 467 12.66 -15.17 -39.23
CA LYS A 467 13.97 -15.31 -39.92
C LYS A 467 14.25 -14.14 -40.87
N TRP A 468 13.23 -13.67 -41.59
CA TRP A 468 13.33 -12.55 -42.52
C TRP A 468 13.62 -11.23 -41.80
N ALA A 469 12.92 -10.96 -40.69
CA ALA A 469 13.19 -9.81 -39.82
C ALA A 469 14.63 -9.82 -39.24
N MET A 470 15.24 -10.98 -39.10
CA MET A 470 16.61 -11.15 -38.60
C MET A 470 17.71 -11.09 -39.67
N TRP A 471 17.37 -11.12 -40.94
CA TRP A 471 18.36 -11.05 -42.01
C TRP A 471 18.88 -9.63 -42.19
N GLY A 472 20.20 -9.49 -42.28
CA GLY A 472 20.81 -8.26 -42.78
C GLY A 472 20.39 -7.99 -44.24
N VAL A 473 20.56 -6.75 -44.69
CA VAL A 473 20.15 -6.28 -46.03
C VAL A 473 20.58 -7.25 -47.14
N GLY A 474 21.83 -7.73 -47.10
CA GLY A 474 22.34 -8.69 -48.10
C GLY A 474 21.63 -10.05 -48.13
N LYS A 475 21.25 -10.62 -46.97
CA LYS A 475 20.50 -11.89 -46.91
C LYS A 475 19.04 -11.72 -47.34
N ARG A 476 18.44 -10.56 -47.04
CA ARG A 476 17.09 -10.22 -47.53
C ARG A 476 17.09 -10.06 -49.04
N ILE A 477 18.03 -9.29 -49.59
CA ILE A 477 18.19 -9.10 -51.05
C ILE A 477 18.46 -10.45 -51.73
N GLY A 478 19.40 -11.24 -51.21
CA GLY A 478 19.73 -12.56 -51.76
C GLY A 478 18.54 -13.51 -51.82
N PHE A 479 17.70 -13.55 -50.77
CA PHE A 479 16.50 -14.37 -50.77
C PHE A 479 15.40 -13.84 -51.69
N VAL A 480 15.21 -12.51 -51.76
CA VAL A 480 14.25 -11.91 -52.69
C VAL A 480 14.67 -12.19 -54.13
N VAL A 481 15.95 -12.00 -54.47
CA VAL A 481 16.51 -12.31 -55.79
C VAL A 481 16.38 -13.80 -56.11
N SER A 482 16.70 -14.69 -55.16
CA SER A 482 16.55 -16.14 -55.39
C SER A 482 15.09 -16.54 -55.60
N SER A 483 14.15 -15.94 -54.85
CA SER A 483 12.72 -16.22 -54.96
C SER A 483 12.14 -15.72 -56.29
N ILE A 484 12.59 -14.56 -56.77
CA ILE A 484 12.21 -14.02 -58.07
C ILE A 484 12.75 -14.92 -59.20
N ALA A 485 13.99 -15.39 -59.07
CA ALA A 485 14.63 -16.24 -60.06
C ALA A 485 14.03 -17.67 -60.13
N THR A 486 13.53 -18.21 -59.03
CA THR A 486 12.98 -19.59 -58.99
C THR A 486 11.46 -19.68 -59.16
N LEU A 487 10.70 -18.66 -58.75
CA LEU A 487 9.22 -18.74 -58.71
C LEU A 487 8.50 -17.87 -59.74
N GLY A 488 9.20 -17.06 -60.53
CA GLY A 488 8.61 -16.26 -61.60
C GLY A 488 7.58 -15.24 -61.09
N VAL A 489 8.05 -14.07 -60.66
CA VAL A 489 7.31 -12.80 -60.44
C VAL A 489 6.13 -12.80 -59.43
N ALA A 490 5.60 -13.94 -58.98
CA ALA A 490 4.33 -13.97 -58.24
C ALA A 490 4.41 -13.89 -56.69
N VAL A 491 5.54 -13.50 -56.08
CA VAL A 491 5.63 -13.40 -54.60
C VAL A 491 6.28 -12.10 -54.03
N PRO A 492 5.82 -10.87 -54.37
CA PRO A 492 6.27 -9.72 -53.56
C PRO A 492 5.18 -8.75 -53.14
N VAL A 493 3.96 -9.20 -52.82
CA VAL A 493 2.97 -8.32 -52.15
C VAL A 493 2.76 -8.70 -50.68
N TRP A 494 2.81 -9.99 -50.33
CA TRP A 494 2.57 -10.45 -48.97
C TRP A 494 3.74 -10.23 -47.99
N LEU A 495 4.98 -10.14 -48.49
CA LEU A 495 6.19 -9.96 -47.66
C LEU A 495 6.52 -8.48 -47.35
N PHE A 496 5.87 -7.53 -48.02
CA PHE A 496 6.06 -6.10 -47.81
C PHE A 496 4.94 -5.43 -46.99
N LYS A 497 3.91 -6.19 -46.58
CA LYS A 497 2.95 -5.69 -45.60
C LYS A 497 3.64 -5.64 -44.23
N VAL A 498 4.18 -4.46 -43.91
CA VAL A 498 4.52 -4.08 -42.54
C VAL A 498 3.23 -4.25 -41.73
N ALA A 499 3.27 -5.05 -40.66
CA ALA A 499 2.20 -5.04 -39.68
C ALA A 499 2.24 -3.67 -38.99
N GLU A 500 1.16 -2.91 -39.07
CA GLU A 500 0.91 -1.76 -38.18
C GLU A 500 0.94 -2.20 -36.71
#